data_AF-A0A969R5F3-F1
#
_entry.id   AF-A0A969R5F3-F1
#
_cell.length_a   1.000
_cell.length_b   1.000
_cell.length_c   1.000
_cell.angle_alpha   90.00
_cell.angle_beta   90.00
_cell.angle_gamma   90.00
#
_symmetry.space_group_name_H-M   'P 1'
#
loop_
_entity.id
_entity.type
_entity.pdbx_description
1 polymer ?
#
loop_
_entity_poly.entity_id
_entity_poly.type
_entity_poly.pdbx_seq_one_letter_code
_entity_poly.pdbx_strand_id
1 'polypeptide(L)'
;MTCDIGSHFELWEGWSGDYGGLGARQRVELSAFREAAVFDRWVTIFNDPQALNPEKYRARVTREVADELAKLARWLDDQGHDSHDAAQFLMRCIFTMFAEDVELLREEVFTNALKDRWIDHPERFVPEIEKLWRIMNEGGEWTVDAWNSYRVLQFNGSFFAEATAFELPKEQLKILHAAAVKDWSAVEPAIFGTLVERALDKQERSKLGGALYAEVL
;
A
#
# COMPACT_ATOMS: atom_id res chain seq x y z
N MET A 1 -14.50 22.22 18.55
CA MET A 1 -13.46 23.20 18.17
C MET A 1 -13.67 24.46 18.99
N THR A 2 -12.58 25.06 19.46
CA THR A 2 -12.54 26.42 20.04
C THR A 2 -11.53 27.26 19.26
N CYS A 3 -11.65 28.58 19.33
CA CYS A 3 -10.73 29.52 18.68
C CYS A 3 -10.36 30.63 19.65
N ASP A 4 -9.07 30.89 19.79
CA ASP A 4 -8.54 32.09 20.43
C ASP A 4 -8.18 33.10 19.34
N ILE A 5 -8.93 34.21 19.31
CA ILE A 5 -8.87 35.20 18.24
C ILE A 5 -7.48 35.85 18.23
N GLY A 6 -6.76 35.67 17.11
CA GLY A 6 -5.42 36.21 16.93
C GLY A 6 -4.29 35.29 17.40
N SER A 7 -4.60 34.07 17.86
CA SER A 7 -3.58 33.09 18.25
C SER A 7 -3.73 31.75 17.53
N HIS A 8 -4.73 30.94 17.90
CA HIS A 8 -4.79 29.53 17.49
C HIS A 8 -6.22 28.98 17.51
N PHE A 9 -6.40 27.85 16.83
CA PHE A 9 -7.56 26.98 16.99
C PHE A 9 -7.20 25.79 17.87
N GLU A 10 -8.15 25.30 18.65
CA GLU A 10 -8.08 23.98 19.29
C GLU A 10 -9.15 23.07 18.69
N LEU A 11 -8.72 21.89 18.28
CA LEU A 11 -9.53 20.89 17.64
C LEU A 11 -9.55 19.62 18.50
N TRP A 12 -10.74 19.04 18.64
CA TRP A 12 -10.92 17.69 19.18
C TRP A 12 -11.55 16.86 18.08
N GLU A 13 -10.96 15.71 17.80
CA GLU A 13 -11.45 14.75 16.81
C GLU A 13 -11.82 13.47 17.54
N GLY A 14 -13.09 13.11 17.45
CA GLY A 14 -13.64 11.89 18.04
C GLY A 14 -14.57 11.24 17.03
N TRP A 15 -14.21 10.04 16.57
CA TRP A 15 -14.97 9.29 15.56
C TRP A 15 -15.77 8.13 16.16
N SER A 16 -15.45 7.73 17.39
CA SER A 16 -16.06 6.62 18.14
C SER A 16 -17.08 7.08 19.20
N GLY A 17 -17.44 8.38 19.20
CA GLY A 17 -18.34 8.97 20.19
C GLY A 17 -17.67 9.43 21.50
N ASP A 18 -16.36 9.20 21.64
CA ASP A 18 -15.50 9.82 22.65
C ASP A 18 -14.55 10.81 21.95
N TYR A 19 -14.40 12.00 22.54
CA TYR A 19 -13.53 13.07 22.05
C TYR A 19 -12.20 13.12 22.81
N GLY A 20 -11.98 12.18 23.74
CA GLY A 20 -10.82 12.09 24.60
C GLY A 20 -10.81 13.14 25.72
N GLY A 21 -9.83 13.02 26.62
CA GLY A 21 -9.60 14.01 27.67
C GLY A 21 -8.94 15.30 27.15
N LEU A 22 -8.63 16.23 28.05
CA LEU A 22 -7.96 17.51 27.73
C LEU A 22 -6.64 17.38 26.93
N GLY A 23 -6.00 16.21 26.96
CA GLY A 23 -4.78 15.91 26.19
C GLY A 23 -5.01 15.53 24.72
N ALA A 24 -6.26 15.23 24.31
CA ALA A 24 -6.60 14.89 22.93
C ALA A 24 -6.77 16.13 22.02
N ARG A 25 -6.61 17.35 22.57
CA ARG A 25 -6.73 18.59 21.82
C ARG A 25 -5.53 18.78 20.90
N GLN A 26 -5.79 18.99 19.62
CA GLN A 26 -4.78 19.45 18.66
C GLN A 26 -4.84 20.98 18.60
N ARG A 27 -3.71 21.63 18.82
CA ARG A 27 -3.56 23.08 18.66
C ARG A 27 -3.00 23.40 17.28
N VAL A 28 -3.64 24.33 16.57
CA VAL A 28 -3.22 24.80 15.25
C VAL A 28 -3.06 26.31 15.27
N GLU A 29 -1.83 26.79 15.16
CA GLU A 29 -1.52 28.23 15.10
C GLU A 29 -2.06 28.85 13.80
N LEU A 30 -2.45 30.13 13.86
CA LEU A 30 -2.93 30.83 12.66
C LEU A 30 -1.90 30.90 11.53
N SER A 31 -0.60 30.89 11.86
CA SER A 31 0.47 30.85 10.87
C SER A 31 0.51 29.55 10.06
N ALA A 32 0.04 28.43 10.63
CA ALA A 32 0.04 27.13 9.97
C ALA A 32 -0.93 27.07 8.77
N PHE A 33 -1.93 27.95 8.72
CA PHE A 33 -2.86 28.06 7.58
C PHE A 33 -2.21 28.57 6.30
N ARG A 34 -0.92 28.96 6.34
CA ARG A 34 -0.12 29.22 5.13
C ARG A 34 0.22 27.92 4.40
N GLU A 35 0.23 26.79 5.09
CA GLU A 35 0.44 25.48 4.50
C GLU A 35 -0.87 25.01 3.88
N ALA A 36 -0.86 24.72 2.58
CA ALA A 36 -2.05 24.31 1.83
C ALA A 36 -2.74 23.09 2.48
N ALA A 37 -1.97 22.09 2.93
CA ALA A 37 -2.50 20.92 3.60
C ALA A 37 -3.27 21.24 4.90
N VAL A 38 -2.80 22.21 5.69
CA VAL A 38 -3.49 22.64 6.92
C VAL A 38 -4.77 23.39 6.56
N PHE A 39 -4.70 24.29 5.58
CA PHE A 39 -5.87 25.02 5.11
C PHE A 39 -6.95 24.09 4.52
N ASP A 40 -6.57 23.15 3.66
CA ASP A 40 -7.47 22.21 3.01
C ASP A 40 -8.11 21.25 4.01
N ARG A 41 -7.36 20.80 5.03
CA ARG A 41 -7.91 20.04 6.15
C ARG A 41 -8.99 20.85 6.88
N TRP A 42 -8.73 22.13 7.14
CA TRP A 42 -9.71 23.02 7.76
C TRP A 42 -10.95 23.25 6.90
N VAL A 43 -10.79 23.44 5.59
CA VAL A 43 -11.91 23.48 4.64
C VAL A 43 -12.72 22.18 4.71
N THR A 44 -12.05 21.03 4.80
CA THR A 44 -12.69 19.72 4.92
C THR A 44 -13.47 19.58 6.23
N ILE A 45 -12.92 20.03 7.37
CA ILE A 45 -13.61 20.01 8.68
C ILE A 45 -14.99 20.70 8.59
N PHE A 46 -15.10 21.82 7.87
CA PHE A 46 -16.35 22.56 7.77
C PHE A 46 -17.29 22.04 6.68
N ASN A 47 -16.78 21.48 5.58
CA ASN A 47 -17.61 21.08 4.44
C ASN A 47 -17.99 19.59 4.45
N ASP A 48 -17.05 18.71 4.79
CA ASP A 48 -17.26 17.26 4.87
C ASP A 48 -16.35 16.65 5.96
N PRO A 49 -16.67 16.85 7.25
CA PRO A 49 -15.85 16.32 8.33
C PRO A 49 -15.73 14.79 8.25
N GLN A 50 -16.75 14.10 7.75
CA GLN A 50 -16.72 12.64 7.66
C GLN A 50 -15.65 12.09 6.71
N ALA A 51 -15.14 12.91 5.78
CA ALA A 51 -13.98 12.55 4.96
C ALA A 51 -12.69 12.38 5.78
N LEU A 52 -12.62 12.97 6.98
CA LEU A 52 -11.48 12.86 7.91
C LEU A 52 -11.61 11.67 8.87
N ASN A 53 -12.70 10.90 8.81
CA ASN A 53 -12.86 9.71 9.65
C ASN A 53 -11.85 8.64 9.20
N PRO A 54 -10.90 8.21 10.07
CA PRO A 54 -9.90 7.21 9.72
C PRO A 54 -10.50 5.89 9.24
N GLU A 55 -11.63 5.44 9.81
CA GLU A 55 -12.29 4.20 9.37
C GLU A 55 -12.83 4.32 7.95
N LYS A 56 -13.42 5.46 7.60
CA LYS A 56 -13.92 5.71 6.24
C LYS A 56 -12.77 5.86 5.25
N TYR A 57 -11.70 6.52 5.65
CA TYR A 57 -10.48 6.64 4.85
C TYR A 57 -9.87 5.27 4.57
N ARG A 58 -9.63 4.45 5.60
CA ARG A 58 -9.14 3.07 5.45
C ARG A 58 -10.03 2.24 4.55
N ALA A 59 -11.35 2.29 4.76
CA ALA A 59 -12.30 1.56 3.92
C ALA A 59 -12.28 2.01 2.45
N ARG A 60 -12.10 3.32 2.20
CA ARG A 60 -11.96 3.86 0.85
C ARG A 60 -10.67 3.37 0.18
N VAL A 61 -9.52 3.53 0.84
CA VAL A 61 -8.22 3.08 0.31
C VAL A 61 -8.25 1.57 0.04
N THR A 62 -8.77 0.78 0.98
CA THR A 62 -8.95 -0.66 0.81
C THR A 62 -9.76 -1.02 -0.44
N ARG A 63 -10.84 -0.28 -0.72
CA ARG A 63 -11.66 -0.49 -1.92
C ARG A 63 -10.91 -0.14 -3.20
N GLU A 64 -10.25 1.02 -3.22
CA GLU A 64 -9.48 1.47 -4.39
C GLU A 64 -8.36 0.50 -4.74
N VAL A 65 -7.64 0.00 -3.73
CA VAL A 65 -6.62 -1.04 -3.88
C VAL A 65 -7.22 -2.34 -4.45
N ALA A 66 -8.36 -2.79 -3.89
CA ALA A 66 -9.04 -3.99 -4.39
C ALA A 66 -9.42 -3.86 -5.87
N ASP A 67 -9.88 -2.68 -6.29
CA ASP A 67 -10.26 -2.41 -7.68
C ASP A 67 -9.05 -2.48 -8.63
N GLU A 68 -7.88 -1.97 -8.24
CA GLU A 68 -6.67 -2.08 -9.06
C GLU A 68 -6.13 -3.52 -9.13
N LEU A 69 -6.11 -4.23 -7.99
CA LEU A 69 -5.71 -5.64 -7.94
C LEU A 69 -6.63 -6.52 -8.79
N ALA A 70 -7.94 -6.27 -8.79
CA ALA A 70 -8.90 -7.02 -9.59
C ALA A 70 -8.65 -6.87 -11.10
N LYS A 71 -8.19 -5.69 -11.56
CA LYS A 71 -7.82 -5.50 -12.98
C LYS A 71 -6.60 -6.34 -13.36
N LEU A 72 -5.59 -6.36 -12.49
CA LEU A 72 -4.36 -7.14 -12.73
C LEU A 72 -4.63 -8.64 -12.66
N ALA A 73 -5.40 -9.09 -11.67
CA ALA A 73 -5.81 -10.49 -11.51
C ALA A 73 -6.56 -11.02 -12.75
N ARG A 74 -7.56 -10.27 -13.24
CA ARG A 74 -8.29 -10.63 -14.46
C ARG A 74 -7.38 -10.72 -15.68
N TRP A 75 -6.44 -9.80 -15.80
CA TRP A 75 -5.50 -9.86 -16.91
C TRP A 75 -4.62 -11.12 -16.85
N LEU A 76 -4.15 -11.52 -15.65
CA LEU A 76 -3.38 -12.75 -15.47
C LEU A 76 -4.20 -14.00 -15.83
N ASP A 77 -5.47 -14.05 -15.42
CA ASP A 77 -6.41 -15.13 -15.79
C ASP A 77 -6.67 -15.17 -17.30
N ASP A 78 -6.88 -14.00 -17.93
CA ASP A 78 -7.03 -13.89 -19.39
C ASP A 78 -5.79 -14.38 -20.17
N GLN A 79 -4.59 -14.33 -19.56
CA GLN A 79 -3.37 -14.90 -20.13
C GLN A 79 -3.24 -16.42 -19.88
N GLY A 80 -4.14 -17.02 -19.10
CA GLY A 80 -4.14 -18.44 -18.77
C GLY A 80 -3.14 -18.84 -17.68
N HIS A 81 -2.73 -17.90 -16.83
CA HIS A 81 -1.89 -18.20 -15.66
C HIS A 81 -2.69 -18.96 -14.59
N ASP A 82 -1.99 -19.80 -13.81
CA ASP A 82 -2.64 -20.51 -12.70
C ASP A 82 -3.08 -19.54 -11.61
N SER A 83 -4.31 -19.70 -11.12
CA SER A 83 -4.91 -18.82 -10.12
C SER A 83 -4.12 -18.77 -8.82
N HIS A 84 -3.45 -19.87 -8.44
CA HIS A 84 -2.61 -19.93 -7.24
C HIS A 84 -1.33 -19.13 -7.42
N ASP A 85 -0.65 -19.30 -8.56
CA ASP A 85 0.56 -18.55 -8.87
C ASP A 85 0.25 -17.04 -8.98
N ALA A 86 -0.86 -16.69 -9.62
CA ALA A 86 -1.37 -15.32 -9.68
C ALA A 86 -1.66 -14.76 -8.29
N ALA A 87 -2.31 -15.53 -7.40
CA ALA A 87 -2.58 -15.12 -6.03
C ALA A 87 -1.29 -14.86 -5.24
N GLN A 88 -0.30 -15.76 -5.35
CA GLN A 88 0.99 -15.60 -4.67
C GLN A 88 1.77 -14.38 -5.19
N PHE A 89 1.78 -14.18 -6.51
CA PHE A 89 2.38 -12.99 -7.12
C PHE A 89 1.75 -11.69 -6.60
N LEU A 90 0.42 -11.59 -6.64
CA LEU A 90 -0.30 -10.41 -6.14
C LEU A 90 -0.04 -10.19 -4.65
N MET A 91 -0.03 -11.25 -3.86
CA MET A 91 0.28 -11.18 -2.43
C MET A 91 1.70 -10.63 -2.19
N ARG A 92 2.70 -11.06 -2.99
CA ARG A 92 4.07 -10.54 -2.89
C ARG A 92 4.15 -9.06 -3.26
N CYS A 93 3.46 -8.63 -4.31
CA CYS A 93 3.36 -7.21 -4.64
C CYS A 93 2.73 -6.41 -3.50
N ILE A 94 1.63 -6.90 -2.92
CA ILE A 94 0.95 -6.28 -1.77
C ILE A 94 1.91 -6.10 -0.58
N PHE A 95 2.63 -7.16 -0.22
CA PHE A 95 3.60 -7.07 0.87
C PHE A 95 4.76 -6.12 0.57
N THR A 96 5.22 -6.04 -0.68
CA THR A 96 6.26 -5.08 -1.07
C THR A 96 5.76 -3.64 -0.94
N MET A 97 4.56 -3.33 -1.41
CA MET A 97 3.94 -2.00 -1.28
C MET A 97 3.69 -1.63 0.19
N PHE A 98 3.19 -2.58 0.99
CA PHE A 98 3.05 -2.37 2.43
C PHE A 98 4.40 -2.12 3.12
N ALA A 99 5.43 -2.90 2.78
CA ALA A 99 6.75 -2.78 3.41
C ALA A 99 7.42 -1.44 3.14
N GLU A 100 7.21 -0.83 1.97
CA GLU A 100 7.72 0.53 1.73
C GLU A 100 6.94 1.59 2.51
N ASP A 101 5.62 1.50 2.57
CA ASP A 101 4.78 2.50 3.26
C ASP A 101 4.90 2.47 4.78
N VAL A 102 5.27 1.32 5.36
CA VAL A 102 5.63 1.22 6.79
C VAL A 102 7.13 1.40 7.05
N GLU A 103 7.87 1.93 6.07
CA GLU A 103 9.30 2.29 6.14
C GLU A 103 10.26 1.11 6.41
N LEU A 104 9.84 -0.14 6.15
CA LEU A 104 10.73 -1.31 6.16
C LEU A 104 11.63 -1.32 4.92
N LEU A 105 11.11 -0.83 3.80
CA LEU A 105 11.87 -0.49 2.60
C LEU A 105 11.96 1.04 2.50
N ARG A 106 13.13 1.56 2.15
CA ARG A 106 13.38 2.99 2.09
C ARG A 106 13.08 3.53 0.69
N GLU A 107 12.73 4.82 0.63
CA GLU A 107 12.66 5.62 -0.61
C GLU A 107 11.63 5.12 -1.62
N GLU A 108 10.51 4.55 -1.15
CA GLU A 108 9.44 4.07 -2.03
C GLU A 108 10.01 3.21 -3.18
N VAL A 109 10.93 2.31 -2.83
CA VAL A 109 11.80 1.61 -3.79
C VAL A 109 11.01 0.92 -4.91
N PHE A 110 9.82 0.39 -4.60
CA PHE A 110 8.98 -0.31 -5.54
C PHE A 110 8.18 0.68 -6.40
N THR A 111 7.55 1.66 -5.77
CA THR A 111 6.81 2.73 -6.47
C THR A 111 7.71 3.51 -7.43
N ASN A 112 8.90 3.92 -6.99
CA ASN A 112 9.87 4.64 -7.83
C ASN A 112 10.46 3.75 -8.93
N ALA A 113 10.72 2.46 -8.65
CA ALA A 113 11.15 1.53 -9.70
C ALA A 113 10.09 1.37 -10.81
N LEU A 114 8.82 1.26 -10.45
CA LEU A 114 7.72 1.22 -11.41
C LEU A 114 7.69 2.49 -12.27
N LYS A 115 7.67 3.65 -11.62
CA LYS A 115 7.54 4.95 -12.26
C LYS A 115 8.71 5.31 -13.17
N ASP A 116 9.93 5.14 -12.68
CA ASP A 116 11.13 5.70 -13.30
C ASP A 116 11.87 4.69 -14.19
N ARG A 117 11.54 3.39 -14.09
CA ARG A 117 12.26 2.31 -14.82
C ARG A 117 11.35 1.28 -15.45
N TRP A 118 10.57 0.53 -14.68
CA TRP A 118 9.91 -0.69 -15.18
C TRP A 118 8.79 -0.37 -16.18
N ILE A 119 8.05 0.73 -16.03
CA ILE A 119 7.02 1.12 -17.02
C ILE A 119 7.62 1.45 -18.39
N ASP A 120 8.82 2.02 -18.45
CA ASP A 120 9.51 2.35 -19.70
C ASP A 120 10.36 1.21 -20.25
N HIS A 121 10.81 0.30 -19.36
CA HIS A 121 11.59 -0.90 -19.66
C HIS A 121 10.98 -2.14 -18.99
N PRO A 122 9.83 -2.65 -19.48
CA PRO A 122 9.12 -3.77 -18.84
C PRO A 122 9.96 -5.05 -18.70
N GLU A 123 10.92 -5.27 -19.61
CA GLU A 123 11.85 -6.40 -19.58
C GLU A 123 12.73 -6.44 -18.33
N ARG A 124 12.87 -5.32 -17.62
CA ARG A 124 13.64 -5.23 -16.38
C ARG A 124 12.85 -5.61 -15.14
N PHE A 125 11.52 -5.66 -15.23
CA PHE A 125 10.65 -5.89 -14.07
C PHE A 125 11.00 -7.20 -13.36
N VAL A 126 10.84 -8.34 -14.04
CA VAL A 126 11.04 -9.69 -13.50
C VAL A 126 12.42 -9.86 -12.83
N PRO A 127 13.56 -9.61 -13.50
CA PRO A 127 14.87 -9.82 -12.87
C PRO A 127 15.14 -8.90 -11.68
N GLU A 128 14.60 -7.67 -11.68
CA GLU A 128 14.81 -6.72 -10.58
C GLU A 128 13.89 -6.99 -9.38
N ILE A 129 12.60 -7.31 -9.61
CA ILE A 129 11.65 -7.58 -8.51
C ILE A 129 11.97 -8.90 -7.81
N GLU A 130 12.35 -9.95 -8.54
CA GLU A 130 12.75 -11.22 -7.94
C GLU A 130 14.04 -11.07 -7.11
N LYS A 131 14.96 -10.21 -7.56
CA LYS A 131 16.14 -9.85 -6.76
C LYS A 131 15.75 -9.14 -5.47
N LEU A 132 14.83 -8.19 -5.53
CA LEU A 132 14.32 -7.49 -4.35
C LEU A 132 13.68 -8.47 -3.37
N TRP A 133 12.80 -9.36 -3.85
CA TRP A 133 12.16 -10.38 -3.02
C TRP A 133 13.16 -11.33 -2.36
N ARG A 134 14.20 -11.75 -3.08
CA ARG A 134 15.29 -12.55 -2.49
C ARG A 134 15.98 -11.82 -1.33
N ILE A 135 16.25 -10.53 -1.49
CA ILE A 135 16.88 -9.70 -0.44
C ILE A 135 15.92 -9.49 0.74
N MET A 136 14.62 -9.34 0.49
CA MET A 136 13.61 -9.29 1.55
C MET A 136 13.54 -10.63 2.33
N ASN A 137 13.72 -11.77 1.65
CA ASN A 137 13.71 -13.10 2.25
C ASN A 137 14.94 -13.41 3.11
N GLU A 138 16.13 -13.04 2.63
CA GLU A 138 17.41 -13.42 3.24
C GLU A 138 17.96 -12.32 4.17
N GLY A 139 17.48 -11.10 4.00
CA GLY A 139 18.16 -9.90 4.47
C GLY A 139 19.43 -9.63 3.65
N GLY A 140 19.85 -8.38 3.55
CA GLY A 140 21.04 -8.06 2.78
C GLY A 140 21.21 -6.59 2.47
N GLU A 141 22.16 -6.29 1.59
CA GLU A 141 22.37 -4.95 1.07
C GLU A 141 21.59 -4.78 -0.23
N TRP A 142 20.74 -3.76 -0.26
CA TRP A 142 20.04 -3.31 -1.46
C TRP A 142 20.70 -2.05 -2.00
N THR A 143 21.05 -2.04 -3.28
CA THR A 143 21.61 -0.89 -3.99
C THR A 143 20.53 -0.27 -4.85
N VAL A 144 20.14 0.96 -4.52
CA VAL A 144 19.18 1.76 -5.31
C VAL A 144 19.88 2.37 -6.52
N ASP A 145 21.06 2.93 -6.31
CA ASP A 145 21.92 3.49 -7.36
C ASP A 145 23.40 3.47 -6.97
N ALA A 146 24.28 4.06 -7.80
CA ALA A 146 25.73 4.05 -7.61
C ALA A 146 26.20 4.69 -6.29
N TRP A 147 25.37 5.48 -5.62
CA TRP A 147 25.70 6.25 -4.42
C TRP A 147 24.83 5.88 -3.22
N ASN A 148 23.78 5.10 -3.43
CA ASN A 148 22.80 4.78 -2.41
C ASN A 148 22.58 3.28 -2.27
N SER A 149 23.05 2.74 -1.15
CA SER A 149 22.72 1.40 -0.69
C SER A 149 22.27 1.43 0.78
N TYR A 150 21.40 0.49 1.14
CA TYR A 150 20.98 0.32 2.52
C TYR A 150 20.74 -1.15 2.84
N ARG A 151 20.78 -1.46 4.14
CA ARG A 151 20.51 -2.81 4.61
C ARG A 151 19.01 -3.04 4.73
N VAL A 152 18.51 -4.05 4.02
CA VAL A 152 17.16 -4.59 4.14
C VAL A 152 17.18 -5.66 5.22
N LEU A 153 16.25 -5.57 6.18
CA LEU A 153 16.07 -6.59 7.20
C LEU A 153 15.41 -7.83 6.59
N GLN A 154 15.66 -8.99 7.17
CA GLN A 154 14.91 -10.19 6.83
C GLN A 154 13.51 -10.10 7.44
N PHE A 155 12.46 -10.25 6.63
CA PHE A 155 11.08 -10.32 7.12
C PHE A 155 10.26 -11.37 6.32
N ASN A 156 9.38 -12.09 7.03
CA ASN A 156 8.50 -13.15 6.50
C ASN A 156 9.21 -14.40 5.94
N GLY A 157 10.15 -14.98 6.71
CA GLY A 157 11.18 -15.99 6.33
C GLY A 157 10.79 -17.34 5.70
N SER A 158 9.87 -17.35 4.75
CA SER A 158 9.57 -18.45 3.82
C SER A 158 8.72 -17.97 2.63
N PHE A 159 7.93 -16.91 2.82
CA PHE A 159 6.99 -16.37 1.84
C PHE A 159 7.66 -15.90 0.54
N PHE A 160 8.90 -15.42 0.64
CA PHE A 160 9.71 -14.95 -0.49
C PHE A 160 10.75 -15.97 -0.97
N ALA A 161 10.81 -17.18 -0.40
CA ALA A 161 11.88 -18.15 -0.66
C ALA A 161 11.92 -18.66 -2.11
N GLU A 162 10.77 -18.78 -2.76
CA GLU A 162 10.62 -19.18 -4.17
C GLU A 162 9.79 -18.15 -4.95
N ALA A 163 10.07 -16.87 -4.72
CA ALA A 163 9.31 -15.78 -5.33
C ALA A 163 9.57 -15.67 -6.84
N THR A 164 8.55 -15.94 -7.64
CA THR A 164 8.53 -15.77 -9.10
C THR A 164 7.63 -14.61 -9.50
N ALA A 165 8.03 -13.88 -10.55
CA ALA A 165 7.26 -12.79 -11.13
C ALA A 165 6.73 -13.13 -12.53
N PHE A 166 5.57 -12.57 -12.89
CA PHE A 166 5.06 -12.62 -14.24
C PHE A 166 5.65 -11.50 -15.10
N GLU A 167 5.86 -11.77 -16.39
CA GLU A 167 6.14 -10.72 -17.36
C GLU A 167 4.90 -9.83 -17.51
N LEU A 168 5.04 -8.56 -17.12
CA LEU A 168 3.95 -7.59 -17.21
C LEU A 168 4.22 -6.59 -18.34
N PRO A 169 3.29 -6.40 -19.29
CA PRO A 169 3.38 -5.32 -20.24
C PRO A 169 3.27 -3.95 -19.55
N LYS A 170 3.61 -2.90 -20.28
CA LYS A 170 3.59 -1.50 -19.80
C LYS A 170 2.26 -1.12 -19.16
N GLU A 171 1.15 -1.57 -19.73
CA GLU A 171 -0.21 -1.28 -19.31
C GLU A 171 -0.52 -1.88 -17.94
N GLN A 172 -0.03 -3.09 -17.67
CA GLN A 172 -0.20 -3.81 -16.42
C GLN A 172 0.72 -3.25 -15.34
N LEU A 173 1.93 -2.83 -15.71
CA LEU A 173 2.83 -2.11 -14.80
C LEU A 173 2.24 -0.76 -14.37
N LYS A 174 1.47 -0.08 -15.23
CA LYS A 174 0.73 1.14 -14.84
C LYS A 174 -0.38 0.86 -13.84
N ILE A 175 -1.08 -0.28 -13.96
CA ILE A 175 -2.10 -0.71 -12.97
C ILE A 175 -1.42 -1.00 -11.63
N LEU A 176 -0.31 -1.74 -11.67
CA LEU A 176 0.48 -2.03 -10.48
C LEU A 176 1.00 -0.75 -9.80
N HIS A 177 1.47 0.22 -10.59
CA HIS A 177 1.86 1.55 -10.07
C HIS A 177 0.67 2.32 -9.49
N ALA A 178 -0.52 2.24 -10.10
CA ALA A 178 -1.73 2.88 -9.55
C ALA A 178 -2.14 2.29 -8.19
N ALA A 179 -1.85 1.02 -7.95
CA ALA A 179 -1.98 0.39 -6.64
C ALA A 179 -0.85 0.79 -5.69
N ALA A 180 0.38 0.91 -6.18
CA ALA A 180 1.56 1.24 -5.37
C ALA A 180 1.51 2.67 -4.79
N VAL A 181 0.97 3.64 -5.52
CA VAL A 181 0.80 5.03 -5.01
C VAL A 181 -0.32 5.19 -3.98
N LYS A 182 -1.01 4.12 -3.58
CA LYS A 182 -2.01 4.14 -2.52
C LYS A 182 -1.32 4.06 -1.16
N ASP A 183 -1.97 4.60 -0.14
CA ASP A 183 -1.47 4.57 1.24
C ASP A 183 -1.74 3.20 1.88
N TRP A 184 -0.79 2.27 1.73
CA TRP A 184 -0.82 0.94 2.31
C TRP A 184 -0.65 0.94 3.83
N SER A 185 -0.15 2.02 4.42
CA SER A 185 -0.14 2.19 5.89
C SER A 185 -1.57 2.23 6.47
N ALA A 186 -2.55 2.61 5.64
CA ALA A 186 -3.97 2.62 5.99
C ALA A 186 -4.68 1.26 5.78
N VAL A 187 -3.99 0.26 5.23
CA VAL A 187 -4.55 -1.07 4.95
C VAL A 187 -4.02 -2.08 5.97
N GLU A 188 -4.92 -2.80 6.64
CA GLU A 188 -4.52 -3.77 7.67
C GLU A 188 -3.93 -5.05 7.05
N PRO A 189 -2.76 -5.55 7.49
CA PRO A 189 -2.17 -6.76 6.93
C PRO A 189 -3.08 -8.00 6.99
N ALA A 190 -3.93 -8.09 8.01
CA ALA A 190 -4.87 -9.19 8.19
C ALA A 190 -5.90 -9.34 7.04
N ILE A 191 -6.11 -8.28 6.24
CA ILE A 191 -7.06 -8.30 5.13
C ILE A 191 -6.42 -8.61 3.77
N PHE A 192 -5.10 -8.73 3.67
CA PHE A 192 -4.40 -8.97 2.39
C PHE A 192 -4.90 -10.25 1.69
N GLY A 193 -5.05 -11.34 2.44
CA GLY A 193 -5.67 -12.59 1.95
C GLY A 193 -7.04 -12.33 1.30
N THR A 194 -7.90 -11.63 2.01
CA THR A 194 -9.25 -11.31 1.52
C THR A 194 -9.26 -10.36 0.32
N LEU A 195 -8.25 -9.48 0.19
CA LEU A 195 -8.10 -8.60 -0.97
C LEU A 195 -7.74 -9.41 -2.21
N VAL A 196 -6.77 -10.32 -2.11
CA VAL A 196 -6.37 -11.21 -3.22
C VAL A 196 -7.53 -12.12 -3.61
N GLU A 197 -8.19 -12.75 -2.63
CA GLU A 197 -9.36 -13.59 -2.90
C GLU A 197 -10.48 -12.80 -3.60
N ARG A 198 -10.71 -11.54 -3.23
CA ARG A 198 -11.71 -10.68 -3.88
C ARG A 198 -11.27 -10.20 -5.26
N ALA A 199 -9.98 -10.05 -5.50
CA ALA A 199 -9.45 -9.69 -6.81
C ALA A 199 -9.63 -10.83 -7.82
N LEU A 200 -9.53 -12.08 -7.36
CA LEU A 200 -9.68 -13.29 -8.18
C LEU A 200 -11.15 -13.62 -8.42
N ASP A 201 -11.41 -14.33 -9.52
CA ASP A 201 -12.76 -14.57 -10.02
C ASP A 201 -13.51 -15.64 -9.22
N LYS A 202 -14.85 -15.68 -9.33
CA LYS A 202 -15.72 -16.47 -8.43
C LYS A 202 -15.41 -17.98 -8.44
N GLN A 203 -14.96 -18.53 -9.58
CA GLN A 203 -14.56 -19.94 -9.68
C GLN A 203 -13.19 -20.20 -9.03
N GLU A 204 -12.28 -19.24 -9.06
CA GLU A 204 -10.92 -19.37 -8.56
C GLU A 204 -10.88 -19.28 -7.02
N ARG A 205 -11.74 -18.44 -6.42
CA ARG A 205 -11.90 -18.32 -4.96
C ARG A 205 -12.15 -19.65 -4.27
N SER A 206 -12.91 -20.55 -4.90
CA SER A 206 -13.23 -21.86 -4.32
C SER A 206 -12.01 -22.78 -4.19
N LYS A 207 -10.92 -22.52 -4.93
CA LYS A 207 -9.68 -23.31 -4.89
C LYS A 207 -8.67 -22.79 -3.87
N LEU A 208 -8.77 -21.52 -3.47
CA LEU A 208 -7.73 -20.82 -2.70
C LEU A 208 -7.97 -20.76 -1.19
N GLY A 209 -9.21 -20.88 -0.72
CA GLY A 209 -9.58 -20.63 0.68
C GLY A 209 -8.92 -21.53 1.75
N GLY A 210 -8.14 -22.54 1.35
CA GLY A 210 -7.31 -23.35 2.26
C GLY A 210 -5.82 -23.04 2.26
N ALA A 211 -5.28 -22.41 1.21
CA ALA A 211 -3.83 -22.27 1.00
C ALA A 211 -3.26 -20.95 1.56
N LEU A 212 -3.98 -19.83 1.40
CA LEU A 212 -3.48 -18.50 1.80
C LEU A 212 -3.39 -18.31 3.33
N TYR A 213 -4.20 -19.02 4.12
CA TYR A 213 -4.18 -18.93 5.58
C TYR A 213 -2.98 -19.67 6.23
N ALA A 214 -2.31 -20.56 5.50
CA ALA A 214 -1.23 -21.38 6.04
C ALA A 214 0.17 -20.75 5.89
N GLU A 215 0.35 -19.75 5.00
CA GLU A 215 1.67 -19.18 4.67
C GLU A 215 1.93 -17.79 5.29
N VAL A 216 0.94 -17.18 5.95
CA VAL A 216 1.03 -15.81 6.51
C VAL A 216 1.29 -15.79 8.04
N LEU A 217 1.33 -16.95 8.69
CA LEU A 217 1.70 -17.12 10.12
C LEU A 217 3.07 -17.81 10.24
#